data_AF-A0A8J6IFR3-F1
#
_entry.id   AF-A0A8J6IFR3-F1
#
_cell.length_a   1.000
_cell.length_b   1.000
_cell.length_c   1.000
_cell.angle_alpha   90.00
_cell.angle_beta   90.00
_cell.angle_gamma   90.00
#
_symmetry.space_group_name_H-M   'P 1'
#
loop_
_entity.id
_entity.type
_entity.pdbx_description
1 polymer ?
#
loop_
_entity_poly.entity_id
_entity_poly.type
_entity_poly.pdbx_seq_one_letter_code
_entity_poly.pdbx_strand_id
1 'polypeptide(L)'
;MSRRTRVLSAALLAAVVLSGCNDSSDDASPDAAARSEPVLAETAVPQTAGPLTGAQMPAPAILGEGWSERADPGAGHEDETDPDAPSTQARDVAELMDGLVPIGCPEAAVNIALPRPQYALERTYAGPSGQPGVALVLEFADAASPDGFLGALDRQIRACPAAGADPRGPVALGFRGVTRTPEQVSALRQEQGVDADPNQYLVIAVRDGKRVALVFLADTRIAKAPAIGADLIKAIRQT
;
A
#
# COMPACT_ATOMS: atom_id res chain seq x y z
N MET A 1 28.83 -17.31 -34.64
CA MET A 1 27.58 -17.74 -35.29
C MET A 1 26.50 -16.73 -34.90
N SER A 2 26.28 -15.67 -35.67
CA SER A 2 25.40 -15.56 -36.86
C SER A 2 23.93 -15.28 -36.50
N ARG A 3 23.51 -14.04 -36.85
CA ARG A 3 22.14 -13.54 -37.18
C ARG A 3 21.19 -13.24 -36.00
N ARG A 4 20.95 -11.96 -35.68
CA ARG A 4 19.97 -11.00 -36.27
C ARG A 4 18.52 -11.41 -36.00
N THR A 5 17.74 -10.58 -35.29
CA THR A 5 16.49 -9.99 -35.83
C THR A 5 16.16 -8.67 -35.11
N ARG A 6 16.21 -7.56 -35.84
CA ARG A 6 15.56 -6.27 -35.48
C ARG A 6 14.12 -6.38 -36.00
N VAL A 7 13.12 -6.02 -35.21
CA VAL A 7 11.75 -5.86 -35.71
C VAL A 7 11.60 -4.42 -36.20
N LEU A 8 11.17 -4.31 -37.47
CA LEU A 8 10.98 -3.09 -38.22
C LEU A 8 9.68 -2.36 -37.82
N SER A 9 9.76 -1.04 -37.82
CA SER A 9 8.64 -0.13 -38.02
C SER A 9 8.13 -0.12 -39.47
N ALA A 10 6.90 0.40 -39.61
CA ALA A 10 6.24 1.00 -40.79
C ALA A 10 5.15 0.15 -41.47
N ALA A 11 3.92 0.66 -41.51
CA ALA A 11 3.46 1.48 -42.63
C ALA A 11 2.02 2.00 -42.42
N LEU A 12 1.86 3.31 -42.65
CA LEU A 12 0.61 4.00 -42.96
C LEU A 12 -0.02 3.46 -44.26
N LEU A 13 -1.35 3.59 -44.39
CA LEU A 13 -2.03 4.46 -45.39
C LEU A 13 -3.50 4.04 -45.57
N ALA A 14 -4.42 4.98 -45.33
CA ALA A 14 -5.62 5.12 -46.13
C ALA A 14 -6.07 6.59 -46.06
N ALA A 15 -6.02 7.26 -47.21
CA ALA A 15 -6.42 8.65 -47.44
C ALA A 15 -7.68 8.66 -48.30
N VAL A 16 -8.70 9.47 -47.94
CA VAL A 16 -9.85 9.89 -48.77
C VAL A 16 -10.47 11.12 -48.08
N VAL A 17 -10.93 12.24 -48.66
CA VAL A 17 -10.76 12.99 -49.93
C VAL A 17 -11.52 14.33 -49.73
N LEU A 18 -10.93 15.42 -50.24
CA LEU A 18 -11.47 16.69 -50.79
C LEU A 18 -12.61 17.48 -50.08
N SER A 19 -12.38 18.78 -49.82
CA SER A 19 -12.82 19.92 -50.65
C SER A 19 -13.02 21.21 -49.83
N GLY A 20 -12.60 22.35 -50.38
CA GLY A 20 -13.18 23.66 -50.04
C GLY A 20 -12.19 24.82 -49.90
N CYS A 21 -12.10 25.66 -50.93
CA CYS A 21 -11.45 26.98 -50.92
C CYS A 21 -12.14 27.94 -49.93
N ASN A 22 -11.42 28.86 -49.28
CA ASN A 22 -11.23 30.23 -49.78
C ASN A 22 -10.63 31.15 -48.70
N ASP A 23 -9.89 32.13 -49.20
CA ASP A 23 -9.28 33.28 -48.54
C ASP A 23 -10.31 34.24 -47.88
N SER A 24 -9.92 34.89 -46.77
CA SER A 24 -10.08 36.34 -46.48
C SER A 24 -10.18 36.70 -44.99
N SER A 25 -9.73 37.92 -44.73
CA SER A 25 -9.38 38.64 -43.50
C SER A 25 -10.45 38.85 -42.41
N ASP A 26 -9.91 39.31 -41.28
CA ASP A 26 -10.44 40.30 -40.33
C ASP A 26 -11.43 39.91 -39.21
N ASP A 27 -10.99 40.29 -38.01
CA ASP A 27 -11.70 40.69 -36.79
C ASP A 27 -13.10 40.13 -36.50
N ALA A 28 -13.14 39.26 -35.49
CA ALA A 28 -14.16 39.32 -34.44
C ALA A 28 -13.66 38.60 -33.19
N SER A 29 -13.34 39.35 -32.14
CA SER A 29 -13.36 38.84 -30.77
C SER A 29 -14.81 38.78 -30.33
N PRO A 30 -15.30 37.60 -29.91
CA PRO A 30 -16.21 37.59 -28.78
C PRO A 30 -15.86 36.47 -27.79
N ASP A 31 -15.96 36.87 -26.53
CA ASP A 31 -16.18 36.05 -25.36
C ASP A 31 -15.18 34.95 -25.01
N ALA A 32 -14.64 35.14 -23.81
CA ALA A 32 -14.07 34.11 -22.98
C ALA A 32 -15.03 32.92 -22.87
N ALA A 33 -14.88 31.95 -23.76
CA ALA A 33 -15.29 30.59 -23.53
C ALA A 33 -14.47 30.10 -22.33
N ALA A 34 -15.09 30.20 -21.15
CA ALA A 34 -14.66 29.49 -19.96
C ALA A 34 -14.45 28.03 -20.39
N ARG A 35 -13.18 27.64 -20.51
CA ARG A 35 -12.80 26.25 -20.62
C ARG A 35 -13.25 25.62 -19.32
N SER A 36 -14.42 25.00 -19.31
CA SER A 36 -14.77 24.06 -18.28
C SER A 36 -13.71 22.97 -18.36
N GLU A 37 -12.78 22.99 -17.39
CA GLU A 37 -11.84 21.91 -17.20
C GLU A 37 -12.67 20.62 -17.10
N PRO A 38 -12.25 19.52 -17.77
CA PRO A 38 -12.88 18.25 -17.55
C PRO A 38 -12.71 17.92 -16.07
N VAL A 39 -13.81 17.94 -15.32
CA VAL A 39 -13.88 17.32 -14.01
C VAL A 39 -13.48 15.87 -14.25
N LEU A 40 -12.26 15.51 -13.88
CA LEU A 40 -11.78 14.14 -13.86
C LEU A 40 -12.87 13.35 -13.15
N ALA A 41 -13.53 12.47 -13.90
CA ALA A 41 -14.48 11.54 -13.32
C ALA A 41 -13.68 10.72 -12.32
N GLU A 42 -13.97 10.93 -11.04
CA GLU A 42 -13.42 10.16 -9.92
C GLU A 42 -13.59 8.68 -10.27
N THR A 43 -12.48 8.02 -10.62
CA THR A 43 -12.45 6.58 -10.87
C THR A 43 -13.10 5.94 -9.66
N ALA A 44 -14.24 5.28 -9.86
CA ALA A 44 -15.13 4.88 -8.77
C ALA A 44 -14.36 4.01 -7.76
N VAL A 45 -13.90 4.65 -6.68
CA VAL A 45 -13.25 4.02 -5.54
C VAL A 45 -14.30 3.14 -4.87
N PRO A 46 -14.00 1.88 -4.49
CA PRO A 46 -14.92 1.11 -3.67
C PRO A 46 -15.30 1.94 -2.44
N GLN A 47 -16.59 2.21 -2.24
CA GLN A 47 -17.09 2.91 -1.04
C GLN A 47 -17.09 1.98 0.20
N THR A 48 -16.01 1.21 0.40
CA THR A 48 -15.87 0.15 1.41
C THR A 48 -15.11 0.60 2.66
N ALA A 49 -14.64 1.85 2.72
CA ALA A 49 -13.95 2.37 3.91
C ALA A 49 -14.92 2.72 5.06
N GLY A 50 -16.24 2.71 4.82
CA GLY A 50 -17.24 3.04 5.85
C GLY A 50 -16.98 4.43 6.47
N PRO A 51 -16.84 4.54 7.81
CA PRO A 51 -16.53 5.81 8.47
C PRO A 51 -15.04 6.19 8.44
N LEU A 52 -14.17 5.36 7.86
CA LEU A 52 -12.74 5.67 7.75
C LEU A 52 -12.49 6.70 6.66
N THR A 53 -11.57 7.62 6.95
CA THR A 53 -11.15 8.69 6.05
C THR A 53 -9.64 8.83 6.08
N GLY A 54 -9.08 9.60 5.13
CA GLY A 54 -7.65 9.91 5.12
C GLY A 54 -7.13 10.61 6.39
N ALA A 55 -8.01 11.15 7.25
CA ALA A 55 -7.63 11.77 8.52
C ALA A 55 -7.14 10.77 9.57
N GLN A 56 -7.57 9.50 9.49
CA GLN A 56 -7.09 8.46 10.40
C GLN A 56 -5.73 7.84 9.98
N MET A 57 -5.27 8.14 8.77
CA MET A 57 -3.99 7.63 8.28
C MET A 57 -2.83 8.39 8.90
N PRO A 58 -1.70 7.72 9.21
CA PRO A 58 -0.57 8.42 9.81
C PRO A 58 0.01 9.46 8.85
N ALA A 59 0.22 10.67 9.35
CA ALA A 59 1.01 11.65 8.64
C ALA A 59 2.44 11.10 8.42
N PRO A 60 3.11 11.38 7.30
CA PRO A 60 4.46 10.86 7.03
C PRO A 60 5.47 11.14 8.15
N ALA A 61 5.34 12.30 8.81
CA ALA A 61 6.19 12.68 9.94
C ALA A 61 6.15 11.68 11.12
N ILE A 62 5.05 10.94 11.31
CA ILE A 62 4.92 9.88 12.33
C ILE A 62 5.83 8.69 11.99
N LEU A 63 6.03 8.39 10.70
CA LEU A 63 6.83 7.26 10.23
C LEU A 63 8.35 7.57 10.34
N GLY A 64 8.68 8.86 10.35
CA GLY A 64 10.02 9.39 10.58
C GLY A 64 10.44 10.40 9.53
N GLU A 65 11.63 10.97 9.72
CA GLU A 65 12.23 11.89 8.74
C GLU A 65 12.37 11.25 7.36
N GLY A 66 12.03 12.01 6.32
CA GLY A 66 12.17 11.64 4.90
C GLY A 66 11.09 10.72 4.34
N TRP A 67 10.09 10.33 5.14
CA TRP A 67 8.89 9.70 4.61
C TRP A 67 7.97 10.71 3.95
N SER A 68 7.36 10.34 2.83
CA SER A 68 6.29 11.08 2.15
C SER A 68 5.20 10.14 1.68
N GLU A 69 4.01 10.67 1.41
CA GLU A 69 2.98 9.91 0.72
C GLU A 69 3.42 9.62 -0.73
N ARG A 70 2.98 8.48 -1.27
CA ARG A 70 3.24 8.08 -2.64
C ARG A 70 1.94 7.53 -3.21
N ALA A 71 1.62 7.86 -4.47
CA ALA A 71 0.55 7.19 -5.19
C ALA A 71 0.74 5.66 -5.16
N ASP A 72 -0.34 4.89 -5.10
CA ASP A 72 -0.22 3.44 -5.22
C ASP A 72 0.30 3.11 -6.63
N PRO A 73 1.45 2.43 -6.79
CA PRO A 73 1.92 1.99 -8.10
C PRO A 73 0.96 0.99 -8.79
N GLY A 74 -0.05 0.48 -8.08
CA GLY A 74 -1.00 -0.51 -8.60
C GLY A 74 -0.40 -1.92 -8.65
N ALA A 75 -1.24 -2.91 -8.99
CA ALA A 75 -0.87 -4.33 -9.02
C ALA A 75 0.03 -4.73 -10.21
N GLY A 76 0.50 -3.78 -11.01
CA GLY A 76 1.25 -4.05 -12.24
C GLY A 76 2.32 -3.00 -12.50
N HIS A 77 3.58 -3.39 -12.24
CA HIS A 77 4.80 -2.71 -12.67
C HIS A 77 5.16 -1.40 -11.96
N GLU A 78 6.36 -1.35 -11.37
CA GLU A 78 6.95 -0.16 -10.73
C GLU A 78 7.08 1.04 -11.72
N ASP A 79 7.05 0.73 -13.01
CA ASP A 79 7.23 1.59 -14.16
C ASP A 79 5.97 2.40 -14.54
N GLU A 80 4.79 2.00 -14.05
CA GLU A 80 3.48 2.53 -14.46
C GLU A 80 2.75 3.19 -13.28
N THR A 81 3.50 3.92 -12.44
CA THR A 81 2.90 4.75 -11.40
C THR A 81 2.16 5.91 -12.05
N ASP A 82 0.84 5.92 -11.96
CA ASP A 82 0.04 7.11 -12.25
C ASP A 82 0.32 8.16 -11.16
N PRO A 83 1.01 9.28 -11.48
CA PRO A 83 1.30 10.30 -10.48
C PRO A 83 0.03 10.98 -9.93
N ASP A 84 -1.10 10.84 -10.63
CA ASP A 84 -2.39 11.40 -10.24
C ASP A 84 -3.22 10.41 -9.41
N ALA A 85 -2.78 9.16 -9.24
CA ALA A 85 -3.47 8.19 -8.40
C ALA A 85 -3.39 8.59 -6.91
N PRO A 86 -4.50 8.44 -6.16
CA PRO A 86 -4.50 8.81 -4.75
C PRO A 86 -3.56 7.91 -3.94
N SER A 87 -2.83 8.51 -2.99
CA SER A 87 -2.02 7.75 -2.03
C SER A 87 -2.85 6.90 -1.08
N THR A 88 -4.14 7.23 -0.93
CA THR A 88 -5.07 6.64 0.04
C THR A 88 -6.23 6.00 -0.68
N GLN A 89 -6.55 4.76 -0.32
CA GLN A 89 -7.62 4.00 -0.95
C GLN A 89 -8.36 3.10 0.03
N ALA A 90 -9.66 2.94 -0.18
CA ALA A 90 -10.44 1.92 0.49
C ALA A 90 -10.02 0.54 -0.03
N ARG A 91 -9.95 -0.46 0.86
CA ARG A 91 -9.65 -1.84 0.46
C ARG A 91 -10.91 -2.70 0.57
N ASP A 92 -11.02 -3.69 -0.31
CA ASP A 92 -11.90 -4.82 -0.06
C ASP A 92 -11.34 -5.63 1.12
N VAL A 93 -12.18 -5.95 2.09
CA VAL A 93 -11.73 -6.65 3.30
C VAL A 93 -11.37 -8.10 3.00
N ALA A 94 -12.02 -8.78 2.06
CA ALA A 94 -11.65 -10.16 1.74
C ALA A 94 -10.26 -10.20 1.10
N GLU A 95 -10.04 -9.37 0.09
CA GLU A 95 -8.75 -9.27 -0.59
C GLU A 95 -7.61 -8.85 0.36
N LEU A 96 -7.87 -7.86 1.22
CA LEU A 96 -6.90 -7.44 2.24
C LEU A 96 -6.53 -8.58 3.18
N MET A 97 -7.53 -9.31 3.69
CA MET A 97 -7.28 -10.39 4.65
C MET A 97 -6.55 -11.56 3.99
N ASP A 98 -6.80 -11.84 2.71
CA ASP A 98 -6.02 -12.80 1.93
C ASP A 98 -4.56 -12.33 1.77
N GLY A 99 -4.34 -11.03 1.54
CA GLY A 99 -3.00 -10.42 1.46
C GLY A 99 -2.23 -10.39 2.78
N LEU A 100 -2.91 -10.42 3.93
CA LEU A 100 -2.29 -10.53 5.25
C LEU A 100 -1.87 -11.96 5.62
N VAL A 101 -2.27 -12.96 4.83
CA VAL A 101 -1.81 -14.34 5.03
C VAL A 101 -0.29 -14.39 4.78
N PRO A 102 0.51 -14.88 5.73
CA PRO A 102 1.96 -14.82 5.64
C PRO A 102 2.49 -15.97 4.78
N ILE A 103 2.31 -15.86 3.46
CA ILE A 103 2.81 -16.84 2.49
C ILE A 103 4.33 -16.99 2.67
N GLY A 104 4.80 -18.24 2.67
CA GLY A 104 6.21 -18.57 2.96
C GLY A 104 6.50 -18.88 4.44
N CYS A 105 5.50 -18.78 5.32
CA CYS A 105 5.59 -19.28 6.70
C CYS A 105 5.14 -20.74 6.83
N PRO A 106 5.51 -21.45 7.93
CA PRO A 106 4.96 -22.77 8.24
C PRO A 106 3.43 -22.78 8.34
N GLU A 107 2.80 -23.92 8.04
CA GLU A 107 1.33 -24.08 8.12
C GLU A 107 0.76 -23.67 9.49
N ALA A 108 1.50 -23.90 10.57
CA ALA A 108 1.11 -23.48 11.91
C ALA A 108 0.89 -21.95 12.04
N ALA A 109 1.60 -21.14 11.26
CA ALA A 109 1.39 -19.70 11.19
C ALA A 109 0.24 -19.33 10.24
N VAL A 110 0.20 -19.98 9.07
CA VAL A 110 -0.83 -19.74 8.02
C VAL A 110 -2.23 -20.05 8.53
N ASN A 111 -2.39 -21.09 9.35
CA ASN A 111 -3.68 -21.53 9.89
C ASN A 111 -4.21 -20.67 11.05
N ILE A 112 -3.47 -19.64 11.49
CA ILE A 112 -3.95 -18.72 12.53
C ILE A 112 -4.86 -17.68 11.87
N ALA A 113 -6.17 -17.86 12.05
CA ALA A 113 -7.16 -16.92 11.55
C ALA A 113 -7.09 -15.57 12.29
N LEU A 114 -6.99 -14.48 11.53
CA LEU A 114 -7.12 -13.12 12.02
C LEU A 114 -8.62 -12.74 12.03
N PRO A 115 -9.14 -12.09 13.08
CA PRO A 115 -10.46 -11.46 13.06
C PRO A 115 -10.58 -10.51 11.86
N ARG A 116 -11.74 -10.56 11.18
CA ARG A 116 -11.98 -9.72 10.00
C ARG A 116 -12.53 -8.35 10.43
N PRO A 117 -11.97 -7.23 9.93
CA PRO A 117 -12.56 -5.92 10.13
C PRO A 117 -13.85 -5.75 9.33
N GLN A 118 -14.64 -4.72 9.64
CA GLN A 118 -15.77 -4.30 8.81
C GLN A 118 -15.30 -3.40 7.66
N TYR A 119 -14.30 -2.56 7.93
CA TYR A 119 -13.79 -1.57 6.99
C TYR A 119 -12.27 -1.53 7.03
N ALA A 120 -11.66 -1.20 5.90
CA ALA A 120 -10.23 -1.03 5.78
C ALA A 120 -9.85 0.12 4.85
N LEU A 121 -8.84 0.88 5.27
CA LEU A 121 -8.24 1.96 4.53
C LEU A 121 -6.73 1.71 4.42
N GLU A 122 -6.15 1.97 3.26
CA GLU A 122 -4.72 1.82 2.99
C GLU A 122 -4.13 3.15 2.54
N ARG A 123 -2.86 3.39 2.89
CA ARG A 123 -2.05 4.48 2.35
C ARG A 123 -0.65 3.98 2.05
N THR A 124 -0.15 4.36 0.88
CA THR A 124 1.21 4.08 0.42
C THR A 124 2.15 5.25 0.68
N TYR A 125 3.40 4.93 0.99
CA TYR A 125 4.45 5.89 1.31
C TYR A 125 5.75 5.55 0.57
N ALA A 126 6.60 6.56 0.45
CA ALA A 126 8.00 6.44 0.05
C ALA A 126 8.89 6.88 1.21
N GLY A 127 9.90 6.08 1.52
CA GLY A 127 10.94 6.39 2.48
C GLY A 127 12.01 7.35 1.93
N PRO A 128 12.99 7.72 2.77
CA PRO A 128 14.01 8.73 2.44
C PRO A 128 14.86 8.42 1.20
N SER A 129 14.95 7.14 0.82
CA SER A 129 15.66 6.69 -0.39
C SER A 129 14.73 5.96 -1.36
N GLY A 130 13.42 6.24 -1.29
CA GLY A 130 12.39 5.63 -2.14
C GLY A 130 11.92 4.26 -1.66
N GLN A 131 12.31 3.80 -0.47
CA GLN A 131 11.89 2.49 0.03
C GLN A 131 10.36 2.45 0.25
N PRO A 132 9.69 1.32 0.01
CA PRO A 132 8.25 1.25 0.14
C PRO A 132 7.80 1.29 1.60
N GLY A 133 6.66 1.94 1.84
CA GLY A 133 5.91 1.80 3.08
C GLY A 133 4.42 1.72 2.83
N VAL A 134 3.72 0.98 3.67
CA VAL A 134 2.26 0.84 3.64
C VAL A 134 1.72 1.02 5.05
N ALA A 135 0.63 1.78 5.18
CA ALA A 135 -0.20 1.81 6.38
C ALA A 135 -1.59 1.30 6.07
N LEU A 136 -2.16 0.55 7.01
CA LEU A 136 -3.53 0.09 7.02
C LEU A 136 -4.20 0.64 8.28
N VAL A 137 -5.44 1.10 8.14
CA VAL A 137 -6.34 1.35 9.27
C VAL A 137 -7.54 0.44 9.10
N LEU A 138 -7.77 -0.40 10.10
CA LEU A 138 -8.84 -1.38 10.15
C LEU A 138 -9.85 -0.95 11.20
N GLU A 139 -11.14 -0.98 10.87
CA GLU A 139 -12.21 -0.74 11.84
C GLU A 139 -13.07 -1.99 12.01
N PHE A 140 -13.26 -2.41 13.25
CA PHE A 140 -14.01 -3.61 13.62
C PHE A 140 -15.41 -3.27 14.13
N ALA A 141 -16.29 -4.27 14.12
CA ALA A 141 -17.67 -4.14 14.60
C ALA A 141 -17.74 -3.68 16.08
N ASP A 142 -16.84 -4.22 16.90
CA ASP A 142 -16.78 -4.04 18.34
C ASP A 142 -15.35 -3.81 18.84
N ALA A 143 -15.24 -3.36 20.09
CA ALA A 143 -13.96 -3.01 20.71
C ALA A 143 -13.17 -4.21 21.23
N ALA A 144 -13.75 -5.43 21.25
CA ALA A 144 -13.03 -6.64 21.66
C ALA A 144 -12.21 -7.22 20.49
N SER A 145 -12.72 -7.07 19.27
CA SER A 145 -12.12 -7.60 18.04
C SER A 145 -10.68 -7.12 17.77
N PRO A 146 -10.31 -5.83 17.96
CA PRO A 146 -8.92 -5.38 17.83
C PRO A 146 -7.92 -6.08 18.74
N ASP A 147 -8.33 -6.44 19.97
CA ASP A 147 -7.45 -7.18 20.90
C ASP A 147 -7.26 -8.62 20.42
N GLY A 148 -8.33 -9.26 19.95
CA GLY A 148 -8.27 -10.56 19.28
C GLY A 148 -7.37 -10.53 18.04
N PHE A 149 -7.41 -9.44 17.27
CA PHE A 149 -6.56 -9.24 16.09
C PHE A 149 -5.09 -9.15 16.46
N LEU A 150 -4.71 -8.28 17.40
CA LEU A 150 -3.32 -8.20 17.86
C LEU A 150 -2.83 -9.52 18.46
N GLY A 151 -3.68 -10.21 19.23
CA GLY A 151 -3.35 -11.52 19.79
C GLY A 151 -3.12 -12.59 18.72
N ALA A 152 -3.94 -12.62 17.67
CA ALA A 152 -3.77 -13.55 16.56
C ALA A 152 -2.54 -13.21 15.72
N LEU A 153 -2.30 -11.93 15.43
CA LEU A 153 -1.11 -11.46 14.72
C LEU A 153 0.18 -11.79 15.47
N ASP A 154 0.25 -11.57 16.79
CA ASP A 154 1.42 -11.96 17.60
C ASP A 154 1.69 -13.47 17.52
N ARG A 155 0.65 -14.31 17.63
CA ARG A 155 0.81 -15.76 17.47
C ARG A 155 1.31 -16.14 16.07
N GLN A 156 0.77 -15.51 15.04
CA GLN A 156 1.16 -15.75 13.64
C GLN A 156 2.63 -15.38 13.40
N ILE A 157 3.05 -14.21 13.84
CA ILE A 157 4.45 -13.73 13.77
C ILE A 157 5.38 -14.69 14.52
N ARG A 158 5.01 -15.14 15.73
CA ARG A 158 5.83 -16.07 16.52
C ARG A 158 5.91 -17.47 15.93
N ALA A 159 4.85 -17.92 15.25
CA ALA A 159 4.81 -19.20 14.56
C ALA A 159 5.62 -19.18 13.24
N CYS A 160 6.13 -18.02 12.82
CA CYS A 160 6.93 -17.84 11.62
C CYS A 160 8.31 -17.20 11.89
N PRO A 161 9.21 -17.90 12.60
CA PRO A 161 10.54 -17.38 12.89
C PRO A 161 11.42 -17.34 11.62
N ALA A 162 12.29 -16.34 11.51
CA ALA A 162 13.21 -16.15 10.38
C ALA A 162 14.34 -17.21 10.21
N ALA A 163 14.23 -18.36 10.87
CA ALA A 163 15.31 -19.34 10.94
C ALA A 163 15.31 -20.32 9.76
N GLY A 164 16.50 -20.59 9.20
CA GLY A 164 16.77 -21.77 8.40
C GLY A 164 16.30 -21.76 6.94
N ALA A 165 15.91 -20.61 6.39
CA ALA A 165 15.60 -20.49 4.97
C ALA A 165 16.87 -20.62 4.13
N ASP A 166 16.79 -21.41 3.05
CA ASP A 166 17.86 -21.50 2.04
C ASP A 166 17.79 -20.25 1.15
N PRO A 167 18.85 -19.41 1.08
CA PRO A 167 18.87 -18.24 0.18
C PRO A 167 18.72 -18.58 -1.30
N ARG A 168 18.92 -19.85 -1.68
CA ARG A 168 18.73 -20.35 -3.05
C ARG A 168 17.44 -21.16 -3.21
N GLY A 169 16.67 -21.29 -2.14
CA GLY A 169 15.38 -21.97 -2.12
C GLY A 169 14.24 -21.07 -2.57
N PRO A 170 12.99 -21.58 -2.51
CA PRO A 170 11.80 -20.75 -2.72
C PRO A 170 11.71 -19.63 -1.68
N VAL A 171 10.96 -18.57 -1.99
CA VAL A 171 10.69 -17.47 -1.06
C VAL A 171 10.07 -18.01 0.24
N ALA A 172 10.75 -17.74 1.35
CA ALA A 172 10.34 -18.03 2.70
C ALA A 172 10.23 -16.71 3.47
N LEU A 173 9.16 -16.58 4.25
CA LEU A 173 8.91 -15.43 5.08
C LEU A 173 9.38 -15.70 6.51
N GLY A 174 9.93 -14.67 7.16
CA GLY A 174 10.42 -14.80 8.52
C GLY A 174 10.25 -13.53 9.34
N PHE A 175 9.98 -13.71 10.63
CA PHE A 175 9.93 -12.64 11.61
C PHE A 175 11.02 -12.76 12.68
N ARG A 176 11.50 -11.62 13.18
CA ARG A 176 12.44 -11.51 14.31
C ARG A 176 12.19 -10.27 15.16
N GLY A 177 12.79 -10.22 16.35
CA GLY A 177 12.71 -9.05 17.24
C GLY A 177 11.31 -8.78 17.80
N VAL A 178 10.46 -9.80 17.90
CA VAL A 178 9.05 -9.64 18.26
C VAL A 178 8.88 -9.02 19.65
N THR A 179 8.15 -7.91 19.72
CA THR A 179 7.79 -7.22 20.96
C THR A 179 6.26 -7.09 21.04
N ARG A 180 5.70 -7.28 22.25
CA ARG A 180 4.27 -7.18 22.54
C ARG A 180 4.07 -6.36 23.81
N THR A 181 3.23 -5.35 23.74
CA THR A 181 2.55 -4.71 24.90
C THR A 181 1.06 -5.05 24.83
N PRO A 182 0.15 -4.59 25.69
CA PRO A 182 -1.28 -4.82 25.48
C PRO A 182 -1.84 -4.12 24.22
N GLU A 183 -1.35 -2.92 23.90
CA GLU A 183 -1.85 -2.09 22.80
C GLU A 183 -1.09 -2.27 21.48
N GLN A 184 0.07 -2.94 21.49
CA GLN A 184 0.96 -3.00 20.33
C GLN A 184 1.59 -4.39 20.13
N VAL A 185 1.82 -4.74 18.86
CA VAL A 185 2.72 -5.79 18.39
C VAL A 185 3.72 -5.16 17.42
N SER A 186 5.00 -5.51 17.51
CA SER A 186 5.97 -5.11 16.49
C SER A 186 7.02 -6.18 16.25
N ALA A 187 7.48 -6.31 15.01
CA ALA A 187 8.51 -7.25 14.60
C ALA A 187 9.24 -6.75 13.34
N LEU A 188 10.38 -7.36 13.04
CA LEU A 188 11.02 -7.22 11.73
C LEU A 188 10.60 -8.40 10.86
N ARG A 189 10.01 -8.11 9.70
CA ARG A 189 9.63 -9.06 8.64
C ARG A 189 10.73 -9.03 7.57
N GLN A 190 11.12 -10.20 7.09
CA GLN A 190 12.07 -10.32 5.98
C GLN A 190 11.79 -11.58 5.18
N GLU A 191 11.85 -11.45 3.86
CA GLU A 191 11.81 -12.56 2.93
C GLU A 191 13.24 -13.07 2.65
N GLN A 192 13.36 -14.37 2.41
CA GLN A 192 14.61 -15.03 2.05
C GLN A 192 14.33 -16.03 0.93
N GLY A 193 15.23 -16.16 -0.03
CA GLY A 193 15.08 -17.08 -1.16
C GLY A 193 15.31 -16.38 -2.50
N VAL A 194 15.12 -17.13 -3.58
CA VAL A 194 15.18 -16.60 -4.94
C VAL A 194 14.03 -15.62 -5.15
N ASP A 195 14.33 -14.44 -5.70
CA ASP A 195 13.37 -13.34 -5.95
C ASP A 195 12.70 -12.76 -4.69
N ALA A 196 13.23 -13.06 -3.50
CA ALA A 196 12.75 -12.46 -2.26
C ALA A 196 12.95 -10.93 -2.29
N ASP A 197 11.96 -10.20 -1.76
CA ASP A 197 12.10 -8.77 -1.55
C ASP A 197 13.34 -8.50 -0.66
N PRO A 198 14.33 -7.71 -1.14
CA PRO A 198 15.55 -7.46 -0.37
C PRO A 198 15.29 -6.60 0.88
N ASN A 199 14.15 -5.91 0.95
CA ASN A 199 13.84 -4.99 2.04
C ASN A 199 13.54 -5.74 3.35
N GLN A 200 14.03 -5.17 4.44
CA GLN A 200 13.59 -5.53 5.78
C GLN A 200 12.45 -4.60 6.20
N TYR A 201 11.28 -5.16 6.52
CA TYR A 201 10.14 -4.37 6.95
C TYR A 201 10.02 -4.34 8.47
N LEU A 202 9.95 -3.15 9.04
CA LEU A 202 9.41 -2.97 10.38
C LEU A 202 7.88 -3.06 10.31
N VAL A 203 7.33 -4.07 10.99
CA VAL A 203 5.89 -4.25 11.16
C VAL A 203 5.49 -3.72 12.53
N ILE A 204 4.50 -2.82 12.58
CA ILE A 204 3.92 -2.33 13.84
C ILE A 204 2.41 -2.38 13.70
N ALA A 205 1.75 -3.09 14.60
CA ALA A 205 0.30 -3.07 14.75
C ALA A 205 -0.03 -2.44 16.11
N VAL A 206 -0.94 -1.47 16.14
CA VAL A 206 -1.46 -0.87 17.38
C VAL A 206 -2.98 -0.90 17.39
N ARG A 207 -3.60 -0.91 18.57
CA ARG A 207 -5.06 -0.79 18.72
C ARG A 207 -5.47 0.44 19.51
N ASP A 208 -6.62 1.02 19.16
CA ASP A 208 -7.34 2.01 19.96
C ASP A 208 -8.86 1.86 19.72
N GLY A 209 -9.63 1.63 20.78
CA GLY A 209 -11.07 1.40 20.66
C GLY A 209 -11.43 0.26 19.71
N LYS A 210 -12.14 0.57 18.62
CA LYS A 210 -12.54 -0.39 17.57
C LYS A 210 -11.54 -0.50 16.42
N ARG A 211 -10.41 0.20 16.48
CA ARG A 211 -9.49 0.35 15.36
C ARG A 211 -8.15 -0.34 15.60
N VAL A 212 -7.55 -0.79 14.51
CA VAL A 212 -6.15 -1.20 14.44
C VAL A 212 -5.45 -0.35 13.39
N ALA A 213 -4.30 0.24 13.71
CA ALA A 213 -3.35 0.73 12.71
C ALA A 213 -2.26 -0.34 12.52
N LEU A 214 -1.92 -0.65 11.29
CA LEU A 214 -0.84 -1.56 10.93
C LEU A 214 0.07 -0.88 9.90
N VAL A 215 1.37 -0.81 10.18
CA VAL A 215 2.34 -0.25 9.23
C VAL A 215 3.43 -1.27 8.90
N PHE A 216 3.87 -1.25 7.64
CA PHE A 216 5.01 -1.96 7.11
C PHE A 216 5.97 -0.93 6.53
N LEU A 217 7.13 -0.75 7.16
CA LEU A 217 8.10 0.28 6.78
C LEU A 217 9.43 -0.37 6.42
N ALA A 218 9.80 -0.34 5.14
CA ALA A 218 11.09 -0.84 4.69
C ALA A 218 12.26 -0.07 5.34
N ASP A 219 13.34 -0.80 5.62
CA ASP A 219 14.62 -0.34 6.18
C ASP A 219 14.52 0.51 7.46
N THR A 220 13.40 0.38 8.18
CA THR A 220 13.17 1.10 9.42
C THR A 220 13.63 0.28 10.63
N ARG A 221 14.42 0.88 11.51
CA ARG A 221 14.97 0.20 12.69
C ARG A 221 13.89 -0.10 13.73
N ILE A 222 13.88 -1.32 14.26
CA ILE A 222 12.91 -1.75 15.29
C ILE A 222 12.93 -0.89 16.57
N ALA A 223 14.05 -0.25 16.89
CA ALA A 223 14.15 0.68 18.02
C ALA A 223 13.19 1.88 17.91
N LYS A 224 12.68 2.19 16.71
CA LYS A 224 11.67 3.25 16.50
C LYS A 224 10.24 2.78 16.81
N ALA A 225 10.00 1.47 16.91
CA ALA A 225 8.64 0.91 17.03
C ALA A 225 7.82 1.47 18.21
N PRO A 226 8.39 1.70 19.42
CA PRO A 226 7.61 2.26 20.52
C PRO A 226 7.13 3.69 20.25
N ALA A 227 7.99 4.54 19.66
CA ALA A 227 7.66 5.93 19.36
C ALA A 227 6.61 6.02 18.25
N ILE A 228 6.84 5.30 17.14
CA ILE A 228 5.89 5.24 16.01
C ILE A 228 4.54 4.70 16.51
N GLY A 229 4.54 3.60 17.27
CA GLY A 229 3.31 3.01 17.79
C GLY A 229 2.50 3.96 18.69
N ALA A 230 3.15 4.70 19.59
CA ALA A 230 2.49 5.69 20.42
C ALA A 230 1.81 6.80 19.61
N ASP A 231 2.42 7.23 18.50
CA ASP A 231 1.86 8.25 17.62
C ASP A 231 0.79 7.70 16.67
N LEU A 232 0.92 6.43 16.23
CA LEU A 232 -0.14 5.72 15.50
C LEU A 232 -1.44 5.65 16.30
N ILE A 233 -1.35 5.35 17.61
CA ILE A 233 -2.52 5.35 18.50
C ILE A 233 -3.22 6.71 18.50
N LYS A 234 -2.46 7.81 18.50
CA LYS A 234 -3.03 9.17 18.44
C LYS A 234 -3.69 9.45 17.10
N ALA A 235 -3.09 8.98 16.00
CA ALA A 235 -3.62 9.17 14.64
C ALA A 235 -4.97 8.49 14.45
N ILE A 236 -5.09 7.20 14.79
CA ILE A 236 -6.34 6.45 14.55
C ILE A 236 -7.49 6.84 15.50
N ARG A 237 -7.19 7.57 16.57
CA ARG A 237 -8.19 8.12 17.49
C ARG A 237 -8.95 9.32 16.90
N GLN A 238 -8.38 10.02 15.92
CA GLN A 238 -8.99 11.22 15.36
C GLN A 238 -10.34 10.87 14.69
N THR A 239 -11.38 11.60 15.09
CA THR A 239 -12.77 11.48 14.61
C THR A 239 -13.19 12.76 13.93
#